data_AF-A0A5J4NBF5-F1
#
_entry.id   AF-A0A5J4NBF5-F1
#
_cell.length_a   1.000
_cell.length_b   1.000
_cell.length_c   1.000
_cell.angle_alpha   90.00
_cell.angle_beta   90.00
_cell.angle_gamma   90.00
#
_symmetry.space_group_name_H-M   'P 1'
#
loop_
_entity.id
_entity.type
_entity.pdbx_description
1 polymer ?
#
loop_
_entity_poly.entity_id
_entity_poly.type
_entity_poly.pdbx_seq_one_letter_code
_entity_poly.pdbx_strand_id
1 'polypeptide(L)'
;MKQYAQSLKHIADVIERGIRDHPELGVGMTTEGLEVRSVGNTLTLKETALVETFNLKAAIEYNLNNLTAASEALTDMPPRTEEELDHITLHNQALMNMENEPAAGFQKLQFLLQQETFPPETFANLLLLYIKYEYFDLAADVLAENAPLAYEYFRLDQMAAKHTEQLRRLTKTVQEARQAQDDEAVKRAVCDYDAALERYIPILMQQAKIYWDMENYQQVEKIFRKSVEFCNDHRIWKLNVAHVLFMQENKYKEASGFYEPIVKKHFDNILDVSAVILANLCVTYIMTSQNEDAEELMRKIEKEEEALIYEDPDRKVFHLCIVNLVIGTLYCAKGNYEFGISRVIKSLEPYQKKLGRDTWYYAKRCFLSLIENLTKHMILVRDSVLLDCIQFLEHCELYGRDVKAFIEQPLEAVKIHPGQNTVTYEARLLKALLLEIIHK
;
A
#
# COMPACT_ATOMS: atom_id res chain seq x y z
N MET A 1 -1.31 27.98 -1.02
CA MET A 1 -2.10 27.01 -1.81
C MET A 1 -1.22 26.42 -2.90
N LYS A 2 -1.18 25.09 -3.08
CA LYS A 2 -0.74 24.53 -4.37
C LYS A 2 -1.96 24.62 -5.29
N GLN A 3 -1.97 25.57 -6.22
CA GLN A 3 -3.09 25.78 -7.15
C GLN A 3 -3.01 24.75 -8.29
N TYR A 4 -3.21 23.47 -7.98
CA TYR A 4 -3.05 22.38 -8.96
C TYR A 4 -3.98 22.54 -10.16
N ALA A 5 -5.24 22.94 -9.95
CA ALA A 5 -6.18 23.18 -11.06
C ALA A 5 -5.68 24.28 -12.04
N GLN A 6 -5.13 25.36 -11.50
CA GLN A 6 -4.56 26.44 -12.33
C GLN A 6 -3.24 26.00 -12.99
N SER A 7 -2.44 25.20 -12.30
CA SER A 7 -1.20 24.63 -12.83
C SER A 7 -1.50 23.68 -14.00
N LEU A 8 -2.47 22.78 -13.85
CA LEU A 8 -2.92 21.88 -14.91
C LEU A 8 -3.46 22.64 -16.13
N LYS A 9 -4.14 23.77 -15.91
CA LYS A 9 -4.57 24.64 -17.01
C LYS A 9 -3.38 25.21 -17.80
N HIS A 10 -2.36 25.72 -17.11
CA HIS A 10 -1.16 26.22 -17.78
C HIS A 10 -0.35 25.10 -18.46
N ILE A 11 -0.29 23.92 -17.85
CA ILE A 11 0.32 22.72 -18.46
C ILE A 11 -0.42 22.37 -19.75
N ALA A 12 -1.75 22.36 -19.75
CA ALA A 12 -2.55 22.10 -20.95
C ALA A 12 -2.27 23.13 -22.05
N ASP A 13 -2.23 24.43 -21.71
CA ASP A 13 -1.92 25.50 -22.67
C ASP A 13 -0.54 25.31 -23.32
N VAL A 14 0.47 24.88 -22.56
CA VAL A 14 1.84 24.61 -23.06
C VAL A 14 1.86 23.37 -23.95
N ILE A 15 1.19 22.28 -23.54
CA ILE A 15 1.10 21.05 -24.35
C ILE A 15 0.38 21.33 -25.67
N GLU A 16 -0.76 22.02 -25.65
CA GLU A 16 -1.51 22.37 -26.87
C GLU A 16 -0.70 23.27 -27.81
N ARG A 17 0.12 24.17 -27.27
CA ARG A 17 1.04 24.98 -28.07
C ARG A 17 2.14 24.12 -28.69
N GLY A 18 2.75 23.23 -27.91
CA GLY A 18 3.78 22.31 -28.39
C GLY A 18 3.28 21.40 -29.52
N ILE A 19 2.07 20.85 -29.39
CA ILE A 19 1.46 20.00 -30.43
C ILE A 19 1.19 20.79 -31.72
N ARG A 20 0.77 22.05 -31.60
CA ARG A 20 0.41 22.91 -32.74
C ARG A 20 1.62 23.46 -33.48
N ASP A 21 2.61 23.94 -32.72
CA ASP A 21 3.78 24.62 -33.27
C ASP A 21 4.86 23.61 -33.71
N HIS A 22 4.90 22.43 -33.08
CA HIS A 22 5.91 21.39 -33.31
C HIS A 22 5.29 19.97 -33.41
N PRO A 23 4.44 19.70 -34.42
CA PRO A 23 3.83 18.38 -34.61
C PRO A 23 4.85 17.26 -34.86
N GLU A 24 6.07 17.61 -35.30
CA GLU A 24 7.19 16.68 -35.50
C GLU A 24 7.69 16.02 -34.20
N LEU A 25 7.36 16.55 -33.03
CA LEU A 25 7.77 16.01 -31.73
C LEU A 25 6.94 14.79 -31.28
N GLY A 26 5.90 14.40 -32.02
CA GLY A 26 5.21 13.11 -31.83
C GLY A 26 4.52 12.92 -30.47
N VAL A 27 4.07 14.00 -29.83
CA VAL A 27 3.34 13.97 -28.55
C VAL A 27 2.09 13.07 -28.67
N GLY A 28 1.87 12.17 -27.71
CA GLY A 28 0.70 11.29 -27.64
C GLY A 28 0.74 10.03 -28.51
N MET A 29 1.70 9.90 -29.44
CA MET A 29 1.73 8.79 -30.40
C MET A 29 2.01 7.42 -29.76
N THR A 30 2.78 7.38 -28.66
CA THR A 30 3.07 6.14 -27.92
C THR A 30 1.82 5.61 -27.21
N THR A 31 1.00 6.51 -26.65
CA THR A 31 -0.27 6.16 -25.98
C THR A 31 -1.29 5.62 -26.99
N GLU A 32 -1.25 6.12 -28.23
CA GLU A 32 -2.07 5.59 -29.35
C GLU A 32 -1.55 4.27 -29.93
N GLY A 33 -0.45 3.71 -29.39
CA GLY A 33 0.10 2.41 -29.79
C GLY A 33 0.89 2.44 -31.10
N LEU A 34 1.35 3.61 -31.54
CA LEU A 34 2.18 3.76 -32.74
C LEU A 34 3.66 3.58 -32.40
N GLU A 35 4.39 2.76 -33.17
CA GLU A 35 5.85 2.69 -33.08
C GLU A 35 6.47 3.95 -33.68
N VAL A 36 6.93 4.86 -32.82
CA VAL A 36 7.54 6.12 -33.23
C VAL A 36 9.04 6.10 -32.95
N ARG A 37 9.82 6.62 -33.90
CA ARG A 37 11.27 6.78 -33.74
C ARG A 37 11.56 7.88 -32.71
N SER A 38 12.69 7.72 -31.99
CA SER A 38 13.13 8.74 -31.04
C SER A 38 13.30 10.10 -31.72
N VAL A 39 12.77 11.14 -31.07
CA VAL A 39 12.98 12.55 -31.48
C VAL A 39 14.31 13.10 -30.99
N GLY A 40 14.99 12.40 -30.06
CA GLY A 40 16.23 12.82 -29.42
C GLY A 40 16.11 14.10 -28.56
N ASN A 41 17.21 14.48 -27.91
CA ASN A 41 17.28 15.69 -27.09
C ASN A 41 17.63 16.94 -27.93
N THR A 42 16.70 17.34 -28.79
CA THR A 42 16.86 18.51 -29.68
C THR A 42 16.73 19.84 -28.95
N LEU A 43 17.30 20.91 -29.51
CA LEU A 43 17.11 22.27 -29.00
C LEU A 43 15.62 22.65 -29.02
N THR A 44 14.90 22.28 -30.08
CA THR A 44 13.45 22.48 -30.20
C THR A 44 12.70 21.83 -29.04
N LEU A 45 12.99 20.56 -28.73
CA LEU A 45 12.36 19.87 -27.60
C LEU A 45 12.60 20.61 -26.28
N LYS A 46 13.82 21.11 -26.07
CA LYS A 46 14.17 21.90 -24.87
C LYS A 46 13.43 23.25 -24.83
N GLU A 47 13.33 23.96 -25.95
CA GLU A 47 12.65 25.27 -26.02
C GLU A 47 11.13 25.15 -25.80
N THR A 48 10.52 24.03 -26.19
CA THR A 48 9.09 23.78 -25.95
C THR A 48 8.76 23.49 -24.47
N ALA A 49 9.75 23.15 -23.65
CA ALA A 49 9.58 22.73 -22.26
C ALA A 49 8.58 21.57 -22.06
N LEU A 50 8.36 20.75 -23.09
CA LEU A 50 7.37 19.67 -23.05
C LEU A 50 7.75 18.59 -22.03
N VAL A 51 9.04 18.26 -21.93
CA VAL A 51 9.55 17.24 -20.98
C VAL A 51 9.27 17.65 -19.54
N GLU A 52 9.61 18.89 -19.18
CA GLU A 52 9.37 19.47 -17.86
C GLU A 52 7.87 19.54 -17.55
N THR A 53 7.07 19.93 -18.56
CA THR A 53 5.62 20.08 -18.44
C THR A 53 4.94 18.73 -18.19
N PHE A 54 5.31 17.69 -18.92
CA PHE A 54 4.75 16.35 -18.74
C PHE A 54 5.20 15.71 -17.42
N ASN A 55 6.47 15.90 -17.01
CA ASN A 55 6.95 15.44 -15.70
C ASN A 55 6.17 16.10 -14.56
N LEU A 56 5.88 17.40 -14.67
CA LEU A 56 5.06 18.11 -13.70
C LEU A 56 3.61 17.62 -13.70
N LYS A 57 3.01 17.38 -14.89
CA LYS A 57 1.67 16.79 -15.02
C LYS A 57 1.61 15.44 -14.31
N ALA A 58 2.56 14.55 -14.61
CA ALA A 58 2.65 13.22 -13.98
C ALA A 58 2.77 13.33 -12.45
N ALA A 59 3.63 14.22 -11.95
CA ALA A 59 3.79 14.43 -10.51
C ALA A 59 2.54 15.01 -9.82
N ILE A 60 1.80 15.91 -10.47
CA ILE A 60 0.54 16.46 -9.93
C ILE A 60 -0.52 15.36 -9.88
N GLU A 61 -0.72 14.64 -10.98
CA GLU A 61 -1.71 13.56 -11.05
C GLU A 61 -1.40 12.42 -10.06
N TYR A 62 -0.11 12.07 -9.92
CA TYR A 62 0.34 11.10 -8.92
C TYR A 62 -0.02 11.55 -7.50
N ASN A 63 0.22 12.83 -7.16
CA ASN A 63 -0.14 13.40 -5.86
C ASN A 63 -1.66 13.49 -5.63
N LEU A 64 -2.46 13.56 -6.70
CA LEU A 64 -3.92 13.49 -6.63
C LEU A 64 -4.46 12.06 -6.59
N ASN A 65 -3.56 11.05 -6.56
CA ASN A 65 -3.87 9.62 -6.56
C ASN A 65 -4.53 9.13 -7.87
N ASN A 66 -4.32 9.85 -8.97
CA ASN A 66 -4.77 9.51 -10.31
C ASN A 66 -3.66 8.78 -11.07
N LEU A 67 -3.35 7.54 -10.68
CA LEU A 67 -2.20 6.79 -11.22
C LEU A 67 -2.29 6.56 -12.74
N THR A 68 -3.49 6.36 -13.28
CA THR A 68 -3.72 6.21 -14.72
C THR A 68 -3.32 7.47 -15.48
N ALA A 69 -3.81 8.64 -15.05
CA ALA A 69 -3.49 9.91 -15.69
C ALA A 69 -2.01 10.29 -15.53
N ALA A 70 -1.38 9.90 -14.41
CA ALA A 70 0.06 10.08 -14.21
C ALA A 70 0.88 9.22 -15.18
N SER A 71 0.46 7.97 -15.40
CA SER A 71 1.07 7.07 -16.38
C SER A 71 0.93 7.58 -17.81
N GLU A 72 -0.30 7.97 -18.19
CA GLU A 72 -0.61 8.55 -19.50
C GLU A 72 0.23 9.80 -19.78
N ALA A 73 0.43 10.66 -18.77
CA ALA A 73 1.28 11.83 -18.91
C ALA A 73 2.75 11.49 -19.23
N LEU A 74 3.27 10.34 -18.78
CA LEU A 74 4.62 9.88 -19.11
C LEU A 74 4.69 9.23 -20.49
N THR A 75 3.64 8.53 -20.93
CA THR A 75 3.59 7.90 -22.26
C THR A 75 3.30 8.90 -23.38
N ASP A 76 2.58 9.99 -23.07
CA ASP A 76 2.30 11.09 -24.00
C ASP A 76 3.51 11.94 -24.32
N MET A 77 4.61 11.83 -23.56
CA MET A 77 5.84 12.58 -23.80
C MET A 77 6.39 12.31 -25.21
N PRO A 78 7.08 13.30 -25.82
CA PRO A 78 7.85 13.09 -27.05
C PRO A 78 8.73 11.83 -26.94
N PRO A 79 8.63 10.89 -27.91
CA PRO A 79 9.24 9.58 -27.80
C PRO A 79 10.76 9.71 -27.83
N ARG A 80 11.43 9.17 -26.81
CA ARG A 80 12.90 9.17 -26.67
C ARG A 80 13.38 7.76 -26.32
N THR A 81 14.61 7.42 -26.71
CA THR A 81 15.22 6.16 -26.22
C THR A 81 15.53 6.28 -24.74
N GLU A 82 15.66 5.14 -24.06
CA GLU A 82 15.93 5.10 -22.62
C GLU A 82 17.25 5.79 -22.24
N GLU A 83 18.27 5.71 -23.10
CA GLU A 83 19.57 6.36 -22.95
C GLU A 83 19.48 7.90 -23.06
N GLU A 84 18.43 8.42 -23.69
CA GLU A 84 18.20 9.85 -23.90
C GLU A 84 17.31 10.47 -22.81
N LEU A 85 16.78 9.67 -21.88
CA LEU A 85 15.90 10.18 -20.83
C LEU A 85 16.69 10.97 -19.79
N ASP A 86 16.13 12.11 -19.40
CA ASP A 86 16.63 12.86 -18.26
C ASP A 86 16.33 12.15 -16.94
N HIS A 87 17.11 12.49 -15.91
CA HIS A 87 17.02 11.82 -14.62
C HIS A 87 15.63 11.91 -13.96
N ILE A 88 14.87 12.99 -14.22
CA ILE A 88 13.53 13.18 -13.66
C ILE A 88 12.53 12.28 -14.37
N THR A 89 12.52 12.25 -15.70
CA THR A 89 11.67 11.32 -16.46
C THR A 89 11.99 9.87 -16.11
N LEU A 90 13.27 9.51 -16.01
CA LEU A 90 13.67 8.16 -15.65
C LEU A 90 13.20 7.76 -14.23
N HIS A 91 13.30 8.68 -13.26
CA HIS A 91 12.79 8.48 -11.90
C HIS A 91 11.27 8.28 -11.90
N ASN A 92 10.52 9.15 -12.57
CA ASN A 92 9.06 9.07 -12.61
C ASN A 92 8.57 7.80 -13.30
N GLN A 93 9.21 7.40 -14.41
CA GLN A 93 8.91 6.13 -15.08
C GLN A 93 9.21 4.92 -14.19
N ALA A 94 10.27 4.97 -13.39
CA ALA A 94 10.59 3.89 -12.46
C ALA A 94 9.49 3.73 -11.40
N LEU A 95 9.02 4.83 -10.80
CA LEU A 95 7.94 4.80 -9.81
C LEU A 95 6.61 4.30 -10.40
N MET A 96 6.23 4.80 -11.58
CA MET A 96 4.96 4.45 -12.21
C MET A 96 4.86 2.98 -12.60
N ASN A 97 6.00 2.36 -12.92
CA ASN A 97 6.04 0.96 -13.36
C ASN A 97 6.35 -0.03 -12.23
N MET A 98 6.41 0.39 -10.96
CA MET A 98 6.72 -0.52 -9.85
C MET A 98 5.71 -1.67 -9.70
N GLU A 99 4.43 -1.45 -10.02
CA GLU A 99 3.40 -2.48 -9.89
C GLU A 99 3.48 -3.53 -11.02
N ASN A 100 3.88 -3.12 -12.22
CA ASN A 100 3.94 -3.98 -13.40
C ASN A 100 5.32 -4.66 -13.53
N GLU A 101 6.40 -3.88 -13.41
CA GLU A 101 7.78 -4.31 -13.64
C GLU A 101 8.73 -3.77 -12.55
N PRO A 102 8.64 -4.28 -11.30
CA PRO A 102 9.42 -3.78 -10.18
C PRO A 102 10.94 -3.91 -10.40
N ALA A 103 11.39 -4.96 -11.10
CA ALA A 103 12.82 -5.17 -11.37
C ALA A 103 13.43 -4.04 -12.22
N ALA A 104 12.73 -3.62 -13.28
CA ALA A 104 13.16 -2.50 -14.11
C ALA A 104 13.14 -1.18 -13.32
N GLY A 105 12.12 -0.97 -12.48
CA GLY A 105 12.04 0.19 -11.60
C GLY A 105 13.21 0.28 -10.61
N PHE A 106 13.58 -0.82 -9.96
CA PHE A 106 14.75 -0.86 -9.07
C PHE A 106 16.07 -0.58 -9.81
N GLN A 107 16.27 -1.17 -10.99
CA GLN A 107 17.47 -0.92 -11.81
C GLN A 107 17.61 0.57 -12.16
N LYS A 108 16.51 1.21 -12.57
CA LYS A 108 16.49 2.65 -12.88
C LYS A 108 16.84 3.51 -11.67
N LEU A 109 16.26 3.23 -10.51
CA LEU A 109 16.52 4.00 -9.29
C LEU A 109 17.94 3.79 -8.75
N GLN A 110 18.47 2.56 -8.83
CA GLN A 110 19.87 2.28 -8.49
C GLN A 110 20.83 3.01 -9.43
N PHE A 111 20.55 2.98 -10.74
CA PHE A 111 21.33 3.70 -11.75
C PHE A 111 21.36 5.21 -11.45
N LEU A 112 20.22 5.80 -11.11
CA LEU A 112 20.13 7.22 -10.73
C LEU A 112 20.98 7.55 -9.50
N LEU A 113 21.00 6.68 -8.49
CA LEU A 113 21.79 6.91 -7.28
C LEU A 113 23.30 6.89 -7.53
N GLN A 114 23.75 6.25 -8.62
CA GLN A 114 25.16 6.23 -9.03
C GLN A 114 25.57 7.47 -9.85
N GLN A 115 24.62 8.32 -10.27
CA GLN A 115 24.91 9.51 -11.06
C GLN A 115 25.46 10.65 -10.18
N GLU A 116 26.27 11.54 -10.76
CA GLU A 116 26.76 12.75 -10.07
C GLU A 116 25.62 13.67 -9.59
N THR A 117 24.50 13.67 -10.32
CA THR A 117 23.29 14.41 -9.96
C THR A 117 22.06 13.52 -10.16
N PHE A 118 21.13 13.53 -9.21
CA PHE A 118 19.88 12.77 -9.30
C PHE A 118 18.75 13.52 -8.58
N PRO A 119 17.48 13.21 -8.90
CA PRO A 119 16.35 13.78 -8.19
C PRO A 119 16.43 13.46 -6.69
N PRO A 120 16.31 14.44 -5.78
CA PRO A 120 16.52 14.21 -4.35
C PRO A 120 15.60 13.13 -3.78
N GLU A 121 14.42 12.95 -4.36
CA GLU A 121 13.45 11.92 -3.99
C GLU A 121 13.93 10.48 -4.28
N THR A 122 14.91 10.29 -5.17
CA THR A 122 15.43 8.97 -5.60
C THR A 122 15.86 8.12 -4.42
N PHE A 123 16.64 8.68 -3.51
CA PHE A 123 17.18 7.95 -2.37
C PHE A 123 16.07 7.46 -1.44
N ALA A 124 15.15 8.34 -1.04
CA ALA A 124 14.05 7.97 -0.16
C ALA A 124 13.07 6.99 -0.81
N ASN A 125 12.73 7.22 -2.08
CA ASN A 125 11.81 6.35 -2.80
C ASN A 125 12.41 4.96 -2.98
N LEU A 126 13.70 4.84 -3.30
CA LEU A 126 14.38 3.55 -3.41
C LEU A 126 14.35 2.77 -2.08
N LEU A 127 14.65 3.43 -0.96
CA LEU A 127 14.58 2.80 0.36
C LEU A 127 13.17 2.35 0.73
N LEU A 128 12.17 3.22 0.52
CA LEU A 128 10.78 2.89 0.79
C LEU A 128 10.30 1.73 -0.09
N LEU A 129 10.74 1.67 -1.35
CA LEU A 129 10.43 0.57 -2.25
C LEU A 129 11.14 -0.72 -1.84
N TYR A 130 12.41 -0.69 -1.43
CA TYR A 130 13.05 -1.88 -0.89
C TYR A 130 12.31 -2.42 0.33
N ILE A 131 11.89 -1.55 1.25
CA ILE A 131 11.10 -1.95 2.41
C ILE A 131 9.73 -2.52 1.96
N LYS A 132 9.05 -1.85 1.02
CA LYS A 132 7.74 -2.29 0.50
C LYS A 132 7.80 -3.68 -0.15
N TYR A 133 8.89 -4.00 -0.82
CA TYR A 133 9.10 -5.29 -1.49
C TYR A 133 9.99 -6.25 -0.67
N GLU A 134 10.19 -5.97 0.62
CA GLU A 134 10.90 -6.84 1.59
C GLU A 134 12.40 -7.08 1.28
N TYR A 135 13.04 -6.18 0.53
CA TYR A 135 14.48 -6.17 0.25
C TYR A 135 15.29 -5.48 1.37
N PHE A 136 15.19 -5.97 2.61
CA PHE A 136 15.78 -5.31 3.79
C PHE A 136 17.31 -5.22 3.75
N ASP A 137 17.98 -6.23 3.22
CA ASP A 137 19.45 -6.24 3.12
C ASP A 137 19.94 -5.16 2.14
N LEU A 138 19.31 -5.04 0.97
CA LEU A 138 19.61 -3.98 0.00
C LEU A 138 19.30 -2.58 0.54
N ALA A 139 18.24 -2.45 1.34
CA ALA A 139 17.95 -1.19 2.03
C ALA A 139 19.05 -0.84 3.03
N ALA A 140 19.57 -1.82 3.77
CA ALA A 140 20.67 -1.62 4.71
C ALA A 140 21.98 -1.25 4.00
N ASP A 141 22.30 -1.92 2.89
CA ASP A 141 23.49 -1.63 2.09
C ASP A 141 23.43 -0.21 1.51
N VAL A 142 22.31 0.16 0.87
CA VAL A 142 22.13 1.51 0.32
C VAL A 142 22.19 2.59 1.40
N LEU A 143 21.66 2.32 2.60
CA LEU A 143 21.79 3.22 3.75
C LEU A 143 23.25 3.38 4.21
N ALA A 144 24.00 2.28 4.28
CA ALA A 144 25.40 2.30 4.71
C ALA A 144 26.30 3.02 3.69
N GLU A 145 26.10 2.78 2.40
CA GLU A 145 26.87 3.39 1.31
C GLU A 145 26.58 4.88 1.14
N ASN A 146 25.37 5.32 1.50
CA ASN A 146 24.92 6.71 1.36
C ASN A 146 24.70 7.40 2.72
N ALA A 147 25.57 7.12 3.69
CA ALA A 147 25.46 7.63 5.06
C ALA A 147 25.23 9.16 5.18
N PRO A 148 25.82 10.05 4.35
CA PRO A 148 25.53 11.49 4.40
C PRO A 148 24.10 11.85 4.00
N LEU A 149 23.56 11.23 2.94
CA LEU A 149 22.16 11.40 2.51
C LEU A 149 21.21 10.81 3.54
N ALA A 150 21.53 9.64 4.08
CA ALA A 150 20.83 9.06 5.20
C ALA A 150 20.79 10.03 6.39
N TYR A 151 21.89 10.69 6.73
CA TYR A 151 21.96 11.62 7.86
C TYR A 151 21.03 12.84 7.72
N GLU A 152 20.81 13.35 6.50
CA GLU A 152 19.81 14.40 6.23
C GLU A 152 18.37 13.88 6.37
N TYR A 153 18.10 12.67 5.86
CA TYR A 153 16.80 12.01 6.01
C TYR A 153 16.50 11.54 7.44
N PHE A 154 17.50 11.20 8.24
CA PHE A 154 17.36 10.71 9.62
C PHE A 154 17.16 11.82 10.66
N ARG A 155 17.25 13.10 10.29
CA ARG A 155 16.86 14.22 11.16
C ARG A 155 15.34 14.46 11.21
N LEU A 156 14.53 13.42 10.98
CA LEU A 156 13.07 13.48 11.14
C LEU A 156 12.67 14.08 12.50
N ASP A 157 13.41 13.80 13.57
CA ASP A 157 13.16 14.37 14.90
C ASP A 157 13.34 15.90 14.93
N GLN A 158 14.34 16.44 14.24
CA GLN A 158 14.53 17.88 14.13
C GLN A 158 13.51 18.54 13.21
N MET A 159 13.15 17.87 12.11
CA MET A 159 12.09 18.33 11.21
C MET A 159 10.74 18.36 11.93
N ALA A 160 10.38 17.27 12.62
CA ALA A 160 9.17 17.18 13.41
C ALA A 160 9.12 18.25 14.52
N ALA A 161 10.25 18.51 15.20
CA ALA A 161 10.34 19.60 16.18
C ALA A 161 10.07 20.97 15.56
N LYS A 162 10.70 21.29 14.42
CA LYS A 162 10.47 22.56 13.70
C LYS A 162 9.01 22.71 13.25
N HIS A 163 8.43 21.66 12.68
CA HIS A 163 7.03 21.67 12.24
C HIS A 163 6.06 21.79 13.42
N THR A 164 6.34 21.14 14.54
CA THR A 164 5.56 21.27 15.77
C THR A 164 5.58 22.70 16.29
N GLU A 165 6.75 23.35 16.31
CA GLU A 165 6.89 24.75 16.72
C GLU A 165 6.14 25.70 15.75
N GLN A 166 6.24 25.45 14.45
CA GLN A 166 5.48 26.18 13.44
C GLN A 166 3.97 26.05 13.64
N LEU A 167 3.46 24.83 13.89
CA LEU A 167 2.05 24.59 14.15
C LEU A 167 1.57 25.32 15.40
N ARG A 168 2.33 25.29 16.51
CA ARG A 168 1.98 26.06 17.72
C ARG A 168 1.91 27.56 17.47
N ARG A 169 2.84 28.09 16.69
CA ARG A 169 2.84 29.52 16.30
C ARG A 169 1.60 29.85 15.47
N LEU A 170 1.26 29.04 14.48
CA LEU A 170 0.08 29.25 13.63
C LEU A 170 -1.22 29.10 14.41
N THR A 171 -1.32 28.16 15.35
CA THR A 171 -2.47 28.05 16.26
C THR A 171 -2.67 29.34 17.05
N LYS A 172 -1.59 29.96 17.55
CA LYS A 172 -1.67 31.25 18.24
C LYS A 172 -2.13 32.37 17.30
N THR A 173 -1.62 32.41 16.07
CA THR A 173 -2.05 33.39 15.06
C THR A 173 -3.53 33.26 14.71
N VAL A 174 -4.05 32.03 14.60
CA VAL A 174 -5.50 31.80 14.40
C VAL A 174 -6.32 32.31 15.59
N GLN A 175 -5.86 32.07 16.83
CA GLN A 175 -6.55 32.55 18.03
C GLN A 175 -6.56 34.09 18.12
N GLU A 176 -5.43 34.74 17.83
CA GLU A 176 -5.31 36.21 17.83
C GLU A 176 -6.21 36.84 16.76
N ALA A 177 -6.24 36.28 15.54
CA ALA A 177 -7.13 36.75 14.47
C ALA A 177 -8.61 36.61 14.85
N ARG A 178 -9.00 35.52 15.51
CA ARG A 178 -10.37 35.32 16.03
C ARG A 178 -10.73 36.34 17.10
N GLN A 179 -9.81 36.65 18.01
CA GLN A 179 -10.02 37.66 19.05
C GLN A 179 -10.16 39.07 18.45
N ALA A 180 -9.41 39.36 17.39
CA ALA A 180 -9.50 40.62 16.65
C ALA A 180 -10.79 40.75 15.81
N GLN A 181 -11.62 39.69 15.71
CA GLN A 181 -12.81 39.63 14.85
C GLN A 181 -12.53 39.97 13.37
N ASP A 182 -11.33 39.67 12.89
CA ASP A 182 -10.94 39.86 11.49
C ASP A 182 -11.14 38.55 10.71
N ASP A 183 -12.33 38.41 10.11
CA ASP A 183 -12.72 37.20 9.37
C ASP A 183 -11.76 36.86 8.22
N GLU A 184 -11.14 37.84 7.57
CA GLU A 184 -10.23 37.62 6.44
C GLU A 184 -8.84 37.20 6.91
N ALA A 185 -8.37 37.73 8.06
CA ALA A 185 -7.17 37.23 8.71
C ALA A 185 -7.37 35.82 9.27
N VAL A 186 -8.55 35.50 9.83
CA VAL A 186 -8.87 34.15 10.32
C VAL A 186 -8.81 33.14 9.18
N LYS A 187 -9.44 33.42 8.04
CA LYS A 187 -9.41 32.53 6.87
C LYS A 187 -7.98 32.25 6.39
N ARG A 188 -7.15 33.29 6.27
CA ARG A 188 -5.73 33.13 5.88
C ARG A 188 -4.94 32.32 6.89
N ALA A 189 -5.06 32.64 8.18
CA ALA A 189 -4.33 31.94 9.24
C ALA A 189 -4.73 30.44 9.33
N VAL A 190 -6.01 30.12 9.16
CA VAL A 190 -6.49 28.72 9.10
C VAL A 190 -5.93 28.01 7.87
N CYS A 191 -5.95 28.65 6.69
CA CYS A 191 -5.38 28.04 5.49
C CYS A 191 -3.86 27.76 5.61
N ASP A 192 -3.11 28.68 6.22
CA ASP A 192 -1.68 28.51 6.48
C ASP A 192 -1.43 27.39 7.51
N TYR A 193 -2.28 27.28 8.54
CA TYR A 193 -2.24 26.18 9.50
C TYR A 193 -2.48 24.83 8.83
N ASP A 194 -3.54 24.70 8.03
CA ASP A 194 -3.87 23.46 7.32
C ASP A 194 -2.74 23.06 6.36
N ALA A 195 -2.18 24.02 5.61
CA ALA A 195 -1.05 23.76 4.72
C ALA A 195 0.23 23.33 5.47
N ALA A 196 0.45 23.84 6.68
CA ALA A 196 1.57 23.41 7.53
C ALA A 196 1.32 22.00 8.11
N LEU A 197 0.07 21.69 8.48
CA LEU A 197 -0.33 20.38 8.99
C LEU A 197 -0.13 19.29 7.93
N GLU A 198 -0.56 19.54 6.68
CA GLU A 198 -0.37 18.61 5.56
C GLU A 198 1.11 18.31 5.26
N ARG A 199 2.02 19.24 5.57
CA ARG A 199 3.47 19.00 5.46
C ARG A 199 4.03 18.21 6.65
N TYR A 200 3.43 18.37 7.82
CA TYR A 200 3.85 17.68 9.04
C TYR A 200 3.43 16.21 9.04
N ILE A 201 2.24 15.89 8.53
CA ILE A 201 1.69 14.52 8.54
C ILE A 201 2.66 13.49 7.93
N PRO A 202 3.23 13.67 6.72
CA PRO A 202 4.17 12.71 6.14
C PRO A 202 5.42 12.48 7.01
N ILE A 203 5.97 13.53 7.62
CA ILE A 203 7.14 13.45 8.50
C ILE A 203 6.81 12.62 9.75
N LEU A 204 5.66 12.90 10.37
CA LEU A 204 5.15 12.16 11.51
C LEU A 204 4.91 10.68 11.18
N MET A 205 4.30 10.40 10.02
CA MET A 205 4.06 9.02 9.59
C MET A 205 5.38 8.28 9.30
N GLN A 206 6.38 8.96 8.75
CA GLN A 206 7.69 8.35 8.51
C GLN A 206 8.41 8.02 9.83
N GLN A 207 8.35 8.92 10.82
CA GLN A 207 8.87 8.63 12.16
C GLN A 207 8.17 7.42 12.80
N ALA A 208 6.85 7.38 12.69
CA ALA A 208 6.05 6.26 13.17
C ALA A 208 6.41 4.96 12.45
N LYS A 209 6.61 5.01 11.12
CA LYS A 209 6.95 3.85 10.29
C LYS A 209 8.25 3.18 10.70
N ILE A 210 9.29 3.95 11.04
CA ILE A 210 10.58 3.39 11.51
C ILE A 210 10.36 2.47 12.72
N TYR A 211 9.62 2.95 13.73
CA TYR A 211 9.35 2.15 14.91
C TYR A 211 8.32 1.04 14.68
N TRP A 212 7.42 1.21 13.73
CA TRP A 212 6.49 0.17 13.28
C TRP A 212 7.23 -1.00 12.67
N ASP A 213 8.17 -0.74 11.75
CA ASP A 213 8.94 -1.76 11.06
C ASP A 213 9.90 -2.50 12.05
N MET A 214 10.25 -1.87 13.18
CA MET A 214 10.96 -2.49 14.31
C MET A 214 10.04 -3.23 15.30
N GLU A 215 8.75 -3.38 14.98
CA GLU A 215 7.70 -3.95 15.86
C GLU A 215 7.56 -3.25 17.23
N ASN A 216 8.07 -2.03 17.37
CA ASN A 216 8.03 -1.26 18.62
C ASN A 216 6.78 -0.37 18.68
N TYR A 217 5.61 -0.99 18.74
CA TYR A 217 4.31 -0.31 18.71
C TYR A 217 4.10 0.68 19.88
N GLN A 218 4.74 0.44 21.02
CA GLN A 218 4.69 1.36 22.17
C GLN A 218 5.35 2.71 21.85
N GLN A 219 6.45 2.70 21.11
CA GLN A 219 7.12 3.92 20.71
C GLN A 219 6.32 4.67 19.63
N VAL A 220 5.70 3.94 18.70
CA VAL A 220 4.78 4.53 17.71
C VAL A 220 3.61 5.25 18.40
N GLU A 221 3.01 4.62 19.41
CA GLU A 221 1.94 5.26 20.19
C GLU A 221 2.42 6.53 20.91
N LYS A 222 3.63 6.52 21.50
CA LYS A 222 4.20 7.72 22.13
C LYS A 222 4.38 8.86 21.14
N ILE A 223 4.77 8.56 19.90
CA ILE A 223 4.87 9.55 18.83
C ILE A 223 3.50 10.15 18.54
N PHE A 224 2.48 9.31 18.33
CA PHE A 224 1.14 9.80 18.07
C PHE A 224 0.56 10.60 19.24
N ARG A 225 0.78 10.15 20.49
CA ARG A 225 0.34 10.86 21.70
C ARG A 225 0.94 12.26 21.80
N LYS A 226 2.19 12.48 21.37
CA LYS A 226 2.80 13.82 21.33
C LYS A 226 2.19 14.71 20.25
N SER A 227 1.76 14.12 19.13
CA SER A 227 1.19 14.85 17.99
C SER A 227 -0.32 15.12 18.08
N VAL A 228 -1.01 14.55 19.08
CA VAL A 228 -2.48 14.59 19.21
C VAL A 228 -3.03 16.01 19.25
N GLU A 229 -2.27 16.94 19.83
CA GLU A 229 -2.68 18.35 19.96
C GLU A 229 -2.93 19.04 18.60
N PHE A 230 -2.36 18.53 17.51
CA PHE A 230 -2.53 19.06 16.16
C PHE A 230 -3.27 18.12 15.21
N CYS A 231 -3.06 16.81 15.36
CA CYS A 231 -3.41 15.82 14.34
C CYS A 231 -4.69 15.05 14.64
N ASN A 232 -5.34 15.28 15.79
CA ASN A 232 -6.45 14.44 16.25
C ASN A 232 -7.59 14.32 15.25
N ASP A 233 -7.86 15.35 14.44
CA ASP A 233 -8.94 15.32 13.43
C ASP A 233 -8.52 14.79 12.06
N HIS A 234 -7.22 14.59 11.83
CA HIS A 234 -6.68 14.20 10.53
C HIS A 234 -6.93 12.71 10.26
N ARG A 235 -7.50 12.38 9.08
CA ARG A 235 -7.91 11.01 8.71
C ARG A 235 -6.76 10.00 8.78
N ILE A 236 -5.60 10.35 8.19
CA ILE A 236 -4.42 9.46 8.15
C ILE A 236 -3.91 9.20 9.58
N TRP A 237 -3.99 10.20 10.45
CA TRP A 237 -3.54 10.06 11.84
C TRP A 237 -4.47 9.14 12.61
N LYS A 238 -5.80 9.36 12.56
CA LYS A 238 -6.80 8.50 13.22
C LYS A 238 -6.64 7.03 12.82
N LEU A 239 -6.44 6.78 11.52
CA LEU A 239 -6.31 5.43 11.00
C LEU A 239 -5.01 4.74 11.48
N ASN A 240 -3.87 5.43 11.42
CA ASN A 240 -2.61 4.84 11.87
C ASN A 240 -2.56 4.66 13.40
N VAL A 241 -3.22 5.54 14.17
CA VAL A 241 -3.43 5.32 15.61
C VAL A 241 -4.25 4.04 15.84
N ALA A 242 -5.33 3.84 15.09
CA ALA A 242 -6.14 2.62 15.18
C ALA A 242 -5.31 1.36 14.90
N HIS A 243 -4.46 1.39 13.87
CA HIS A 243 -3.55 0.28 13.53
C HIS A 243 -2.55 0.00 14.66
N VAL A 244 -1.93 1.04 15.24
CA VAL A 244 -0.98 0.85 16.34
C VAL A 244 -1.65 0.28 17.58
N LEU A 245 -2.83 0.79 17.95
CA LEU A 245 -3.58 0.27 19.08
C LEU A 245 -4.02 -1.19 18.84
N PHE A 246 -4.39 -1.52 17.61
CA PHE A 246 -4.74 -2.87 17.20
C PHE A 246 -3.56 -3.85 17.36
N MET A 247 -2.36 -3.45 16.92
CA MET A 247 -1.15 -4.29 16.98
C MET A 247 -0.63 -4.52 18.40
N GLN A 248 -1.04 -3.73 19.39
CA GLN A 248 -0.64 -3.95 20.79
C GLN A 248 -1.42 -5.07 21.50
N GLU A 249 -2.39 -5.71 20.83
CA GLU A 249 -3.20 -6.86 21.30
C GLU A 249 -4.03 -6.68 22.59
N ASN A 250 -3.83 -5.62 23.36
CA ASN A 250 -4.57 -5.36 24.60
C ASN A 250 -5.46 -4.11 24.53
N LYS A 251 -5.49 -3.42 23.38
CA LYS A 251 -6.20 -2.15 23.17
C LYS A 251 -7.27 -2.22 22.08
N TYR A 252 -7.87 -3.40 21.84
CA TYR A 252 -8.89 -3.58 20.81
C TYR A 252 -10.11 -2.66 20.98
N LYS A 253 -10.53 -2.39 22.22
CA LYS A 253 -11.64 -1.47 22.51
C LYS A 253 -11.32 -0.01 22.18
N GLU A 254 -10.07 0.41 22.32
CA GLU A 254 -9.64 1.75 21.92
C GLU A 254 -9.53 1.82 20.38
N ALA A 255 -8.99 0.77 19.75
CA ALA A 255 -8.88 0.68 18.30
C ALA A 255 -10.27 0.70 17.61
N SER A 256 -11.28 0.01 18.16
CA SER A 256 -12.64 0.04 17.61
C SER A 256 -13.23 1.44 17.60
N GLY A 257 -12.95 2.25 18.63
CA GLY A 257 -13.38 3.66 18.69
C GLY A 257 -12.87 4.53 17.53
N PHE A 258 -11.76 4.15 16.88
CA PHE A 258 -11.25 4.84 15.69
C PHE A 258 -11.78 4.25 14.38
N TYR A 259 -11.96 2.93 14.30
CA TYR A 259 -12.47 2.27 13.10
C TYR A 259 -13.99 2.49 12.91
N GLU A 260 -14.77 2.43 13.98
CA GLU A 260 -16.23 2.54 13.91
C GLU A 260 -16.74 3.80 13.22
N PRO A 261 -16.27 5.02 13.53
CA PRO A 261 -16.75 6.23 12.86
C PRO A 261 -16.45 6.23 11.36
N ILE A 262 -15.35 5.60 10.95
CA ILE A 262 -14.96 5.48 9.54
C ILE A 262 -15.95 4.57 8.83
N VAL A 263 -16.24 3.39 9.39
CA VAL A 263 -17.17 2.42 8.80
C VAL A 263 -18.61 2.94 8.82
N LYS A 264 -19.07 3.51 9.94
CA LYS A 264 -20.42 4.07 10.08
C LYS A 264 -20.69 5.20 9.07
N LYS A 265 -19.69 6.05 8.79
CA LYS A 265 -19.82 7.13 7.80
C LYS A 265 -20.06 6.60 6.37
N HIS A 266 -19.52 5.42 6.06
CA HIS A 266 -19.59 4.79 4.75
C HIS A 266 -20.43 3.51 4.77
N PHE A 267 -21.36 3.37 5.72
CA PHE A 267 -22.07 2.11 5.95
C PHE A 267 -22.97 1.70 4.77
N ASP A 268 -23.55 2.68 4.07
CA ASP A 268 -24.34 2.43 2.87
C ASP A 268 -23.47 1.91 1.71
N ASN A 269 -22.26 2.46 1.55
CA ASN A 269 -21.28 2.07 0.54
C ASN A 269 -20.06 1.38 1.19
N ILE A 270 -20.31 0.28 1.90
CA ILE A 270 -19.30 -0.32 2.79
C ILE A 270 -18.03 -0.78 2.05
N LEU A 271 -18.16 -1.11 0.77
CA LEU A 271 -17.06 -1.56 -0.08
C LEU A 271 -16.11 -0.42 -0.50
N ASP A 272 -16.49 0.85 -0.29
CA ASP A 272 -15.58 1.99 -0.43
C ASP A 272 -14.53 2.05 0.69
N VAL A 273 -14.79 1.37 1.82
CA VAL A 273 -13.85 1.24 2.93
C VAL A 273 -12.83 0.15 2.60
N SER A 274 -11.56 0.38 2.93
CA SER A 274 -10.52 -0.63 2.78
C SER A 274 -10.88 -1.92 3.53
N ALA A 275 -10.75 -3.06 2.86
CA ALA A 275 -11.03 -4.38 3.43
C ALA A 275 -10.26 -4.65 4.73
N VAL A 276 -9.03 -4.13 4.86
CA VAL A 276 -8.22 -4.28 6.07
C VAL A 276 -8.85 -3.56 7.28
N ILE A 277 -9.48 -2.39 7.04
CA ILE A 277 -10.17 -1.65 8.11
C ILE A 277 -11.39 -2.44 8.60
N LEU A 278 -12.18 -2.98 7.67
CA LEU A 278 -13.33 -3.82 7.99
C LEU A 278 -12.90 -5.08 8.74
N ALA A 279 -11.82 -5.73 8.28
CA ALA A 279 -11.27 -6.92 8.91
C ALA A 279 -10.79 -6.64 10.34
N ASN A 280 -10.03 -5.56 10.53
CA ASN A 280 -9.56 -5.16 11.86
C ASN A 280 -10.73 -4.80 12.78
N LEU A 281 -11.77 -4.12 12.27
CA LEU A 281 -12.96 -3.83 13.06
C LEU A 281 -13.68 -5.11 13.50
N CYS A 282 -13.90 -6.08 12.59
CA CYS A 282 -14.45 -7.40 12.95
C CYS A 282 -13.60 -8.08 14.05
N VAL A 283 -12.27 -8.06 13.91
CA VAL A 283 -11.38 -8.60 14.94
C VAL A 283 -11.54 -7.85 16.26
N THR A 284 -11.61 -6.52 16.26
CA THR A 284 -11.80 -5.77 17.51
C THR A 284 -13.11 -6.11 18.20
N TYR A 285 -14.19 -6.33 17.44
CA TYR A 285 -15.47 -6.78 17.97
C TYR A 285 -15.37 -8.16 18.60
N ILE A 286 -14.80 -9.13 17.87
CA ILE A 286 -14.57 -10.49 18.38
C ILE A 286 -13.74 -10.49 19.66
N MET A 287 -12.62 -9.77 19.66
CA MET A 287 -11.70 -9.72 20.80
C MET A 287 -12.27 -8.95 22.01
N THR A 288 -13.34 -8.17 21.81
CA THR A 288 -14.08 -7.49 22.88
C THR A 288 -15.44 -8.14 23.17
N SER A 289 -15.64 -9.38 22.71
CA SER A 289 -16.85 -10.19 22.95
C SER A 289 -18.14 -9.61 22.35
N GLN A 290 -18.03 -8.77 21.33
CA GLN A 290 -19.12 -8.18 20.56
C GLN A 290 -19.36 -9.00 19.26
N ASN A 291 -19.60 -10.30 19.40
CA ASN A 291 -19.67 -11.21 18.25
C ASN A 291 -20.85 -10.90 17.31
N GLU A 292 -21.96 -10.40 17.86
CA GLU A 292 -23.14 -10.02 17.05
C GLU A 292 -22.82 -8.87 16.09
N ASP A 293 -22.09 -7.85 16.56
CA ASP A 293 -21.67 -6.71 15.73
C ASP A 293 -20.69 -7.14 14.62
N ALA A 294 -19.77 -8.06 14.95
CA ALA A 294 -18.88 -8.64 13.95
C ALA A 294 -19.64 -9.42 12.87
N GLU A 295 -20.63 -10.24 13.27
CA GLU A 295 -21.45 -10.99 12.32
C GLU A 295 -22.32 -10.09 11.45
N GLU A 296 -22.94 -9.06 12.02
CA GLU A 296 -23.74 -8.10 11.26
C GLU A 296 -22.88 -7.38 10.22
N LEU A 297 -21.70 -6.94 10.61
CA LEU A 297 -20.74 -6.30 9.70
C LEU A 297 -20.34 -7.24 8.56
N MET A 298 -20.04 -8.51 8.86
CA MET A 298 -19.69 -9.50 7.83
C MET A 298 -20.86 -9.79 6.88
N ARG A 299 -22.08 -9.93 7.39
CA ARG A 299 -23.29 -10.15 6.56
C ARG A 299 -23.57 -8.96 5.65
N LYS A 300 -23.33 -7.73 6.13
CA LYS A 300 -23.47 -6.53 5.31
C LYS A 300 -22.45 -6.52 4.16
N ILE A 301 -21.19 -6.85 4.43
CA ILE A 301 -20.15 -6.96 3.38
C ILE A 301 -20.55 -8.01 2.35
N GLU A 302 -20.93 -9.22 2.79
CA GLU A 302 -21.35 -10.32 1.92
C GLU A 302 -22.49 -9.90 0.97
N LYS A 303 -23.53 -9.27 1.52
CA LYS A 303 -24.68 -8.80 0.74
C LYS A 303 -24.30 -7.75 -0.32
N GLU A 304 -23.43 -6.81 0.00
CA GLU A 304 -22.98 -5.79 -0.96
C GLU A 304 -22.05 -6.38 -2.04
N GLU A 305 -21.19 -7.34 -1.68
CA GLU A 305 -20.38 -8.06 -2.66
C GLU A 305 -21.26 -8.86 -3.63
N GLU A 306 -22.25 -9.59 -3.12
CA GLU A 306 -23.20 -10.35 -3.94
C GLU A 306 -23.99 -9.45 -4.89
N ALA A 307 -24.45 -8.29 -4.41
CA ALA A 307 -25.15 -7.32 -5.24
C ALA A 307 -24.27 -6.81 -6.40
N LEU A 308 -23.00 -6.48 -6.13
CA LEU A 308 -22.06 -6.05 -7.17
C LEU A 308 -21.74 -7.16 -8.17
N ILE A 309 -21.57 -8.40 -7.71
CA ILE A 309 -21.30 -9.55 -8.58
C ILE A 309 -22.54 -9.87 -9.44
N TYR A 310 -23.75 -9.64 -8.93
CA TYR A 310 -24.97 -9.80 -9.70
C TYR A 310 -25.08 -8.76 -10.82
N GLU A 311 -24.67 -7.51 -10.57
CA GLU A 311 -24.64 -6.45 -11.58
C GLU A 311 -23.52 -6.65 -12.61
N ASP A 312 -22.32 -7.03 -12.15
CA ASP A 312 -21.14 -7.27 -12.98
C ASP A 312 -20.42 -8.57 -12.55
N PRO A 313 -20.69 -9.70 -13.22
CA PRO A 313 -20.13 -11.01 -12.87
C PRO A 313 -18.60 -11.10 -12.94
N ASP A 314 -17.95 -10.24 -13.71
CA ASP A 314 -16.49 -10.23 -13.89
C ASP A 314 -15.79 -9.28 -12.91
N ARG A 315 -16.55 -8.45 -12.18
CA ARG A 315 -16.02 -7.58 -11.15
C ARG A 315 -15.37 -8.39 -10.04
N LYS A 316 -14.09 -8.10 -9.79
CA LYS A 316 -13.32 -8.73 -8.72
C LYS A 316 -13.53 -7.97 -7.41
N VAL A 317 -14.11 -8.64 -6.40
CA VAL A 317 -14.30 -8.10 -5.06
C VAL A 317 -13.72 -9.07 -4.03
N PHE A 318 -13.00 -8.55 -3.04
CA PHE A 318 -12.19 -9.33 -2.12
C PHE A 318 -12.33 -8.91 -0.64
N HIS A 319 -13.28 -8.04 -0.30
CA HIS A 319 -13.44 -7.55 1.07
C HIS A 319 -13.76 -8.70 2.03
N LEU A 320 -14.76 -9.51 1.74
CA LEU A 320 -15.13 -10.65 2.57
C LEU A 320 -14.03 -11.73 2.61
N CYS A 321 -13.29 -11.89 1.52
CA CYS A 321 -12.11 -12.76 1.45
C CYS A 321 -11.05 -12.32 2.48
N ILE A 322 -10.64 -11.04 2.42
CA ILE A 322 -9.64 -10.46 3.33
C ILE A 322 -10.13 -10.53 4.78
N VAL A 323 -11.39 -10.21 5.05
CA VAL A 323 -11.99 -10.29 6.39
C VAL A 323 -11.92 -11.72 6.94
N ASN A 324 -12.33 -12.72 6.16
CA ASN A 324 -12.26 -14.12 6.59
C ASN A 324 -10.81 -14.60 6.78
N LEU A 325 -9.86 -14.19 5.93
CA LEU A 325 -8.44 -14.53 6.09
C LEU A 325 -7.85 -13.94 7.38
N VAL A 326 -8.11 -12.68 7.67
CA VAL A 326 -7.60 -12.00 8.87
C VAL A 326 -8.19 -12.62 10.14
N ILE A 327 -9.51 -12.85 10.16
CA ILE A 327 -10.18 -13.53 11.29
C ILE A 327 -9.62 -14.95 11.43
N GLY A 328 -9.53 -15.70 10.34
CA GLY A 328 -9.01 -17.08 10.35
C GLY A 328 -7.61 -17.16 10.93
N THR A 329 -6.71 -16.29 10.47
CA THR A 329 -5.33 -16.19 10.94
C THR A 329 -5.26 -15.88 12.43
N LEU A 330 -6.07 -14.93 12.92
CA LEU A 330 -6.13 -14.59 14.33
C LEU A 330 -6.53 -15.79 15.21
N TYR A 331 -7.59 -16.51 14.81
CA TYR A 331 -8.07 -17.65 15.58
C TYR A 331 -7.05 -18.80 15.60
N CYS A 332 -6.38 -19.05 14.48
CA CYS A 332 -5.26 -20.00 14.43
C CYS A 332 -4.12 -19.57 15.37
N ALA A 333 -3.75 -18.29 15.39
CA ALA A 333 -2.72 -17.76 16.29
C ALA A 333 -3.09 -17.86 17.77
N LYS A 334 -4.38 -17.75 18.12
CA LYS A 334 -4.90 -17.97 19.48
C LYS A 334 -5.19 -19.45 19.80
N GLY A 335 -4.86 -20.37 18.90
CA GLY A 335 -4.99 -21.82 19.10
C GLY A 335 -6.37 -22.40 18.81
N ASN A 336 -7.35 -21.59 18.41
CA ASN A 336 -8.67 -22.06 18.02
C ASN A 336 -8.70 -22.41 16.52
N TYR A 337 -8.09 -23.54 16.20
CA TYR A 337 -7.89 -23.98 14.84
C TYR A 337 -9.19 -24.38 14.12
N GLU A 338 -10.17 -24.95 14.81
CA GLU A 338 -11.40 -25.41 14.15
C GLU A 338 -12.15 -24.25 13.48
N PHE A 339 -12.34 -23.16 14.22
CA PHE A 339 -12.98 -21.97 13.67
C PHE A 339 -12.05 -21.23 12.71
N GLY A 340 -10.77 -21.08 13.08
CA GLY A 340 -9.79 -20.34 12.28
C GLY A 340 -9.63 -20.93 10.88
N ILE A 341 -9.43 -22.24 10.78
CA ILE A 341 -9.25 -22.92 9.50
C ILE A 341 -10.54 -22.93 8.68
N SER A 342 -11.71 -23.10 9.31
CA SER A 342 -13.00 -22.97 8.59
C SER A 342 -13.15 -21.60 7.92
N ARG A 343 -12.70 -20.52 8.58
CA ARG A 343 -12.70 -19.17 8.00
C ARG A 343 -11.69 -19.02 6.87
N VAL A 344 -10.48 -19.57 7.03
CA VAL A 344 -9.46 -19.60 5.97
C VAL A 344 -10.02 -20.31 4.74
N ILE A 345 -10.60 -21.50 4.87
CA ILE A 345 -11.17 -22.26 3.75
C ILE A 345 -12.23 -21.43 3.02
N LYS A 346 -13.21 -20.88 3.75
CA LYS A 346 -14.29 -20.05 3.17
C LYS A 346 -13.79 -18.83 2.44
N SER A 347 -12.66 -18.25 2.86
CA SER A 347 -12.14 -17.03 2.24
C SER A 347 -11.70 -17.22 0.79
N LEU A 348 -11.31 -18.43 0.39
CA LEU A 348 -10.84 -18.72 -0.97
C LEU A 348 -11.95 -19.19 -1.91
N GLU A 349 -13.21 -19.25 -1.47
CA GLU A 349 -14.34 -19.66 -2.32
C GLU A 349 -14.95 -18.45 -3.07
N PRO A 350 -15.12 -18.52 -4.41
CA PRO A 350 -14.74 -19.61 -5.31
C PRO A 350 -13.25 -19.59 -5.71
N TYR A 351 -12.62 -20.77 -5.69
CA TYR A 351 -11.16 -20.93 -5.88
C TYR A 351 -10.65 -20.35 -7.20
N GLN A 352 -11.42 -20.43 -8.29
CA GLN A 352 -11.00 -19.92 -9.60
C GLN A 352 -10.82 -18.40 -9.63
N LYS A 353 -11.48 -17.67 -8.73
CA LYS A 353 -11.42 -16.21 -8.67
C LYS A 353 -10.54 -15.69 -7.52
N LYS A 354 -10.54 -16.39 -6.38
CA LYS A 354 -9.92 -15.91 -5.13
C LYS A 354 -8.60 -16.58 -4.77
N LEU A 355 -8.27 -17.72 -5.37
CA LEU A 355 -6.96 -18.34 -5.19
C LEU A 355 -5.90 -17.52 -5.95
N GLY A 356 -5.04 -16.85 -5.20
CA GLY A 356 -3.91 -16.08 -5.71
C GLY A 356 -2.71 -16.26 -4.79
N ARG A 357 -1.58 -15.68 -5.20
CA ARG A 357 -0.32 -15.74 -4.44
C ARG A 357 -0.49 -15.26 -2.99
N ASP A 358 -1.12 -14.10 -2.80
CA ASP A 358 -1.22 -13.47 -1.48
C ASP A 358 -2.23 -14.18 -0.58
N THR A 359 -3.40 -14.58 -1.13
CA THR A 359 -4.40 -15.34 -0.36
C THR A 359 -3.86 -16.72 0.04
N TRP A 360 -3.09 -17.37 -0.85
CA TRP A 360 -2.40 -18.61 -0.55
C TRP A 360 -1.30 -18.43 0.51
N TYR A 361 -0.53 -17.35 0.46
CA TYR A 361 0.52 -17.06 1.44
C TYR A 361 -0.02 -17.01 2.87
N TYR A 362 -1.18 -16.39 3.10
CA TYR A 362 -1.80 -16.38 4.42
C TYR A 362 -2.44 -17.72 4.79
N ALA A 363 -3.12 -18.38 3.83
CA ALA A 363 -3.73 -19.69 4.05
C ALA A 363 -2.68 -20.73 4.45
N LYS A 364 -1.57 -20.86 3.69
CA LYS A 364 -0.54 -21.87 3.94
C LYS A 364 0.09 -21.74 5.33
N ARG A 365 0.27 -20.52 5.84
CA ARG A 365 0.82 -20.28 7.19
C ARG A 365 -0.11 -20.79 8.29
N CYS A 366 -1.43 -20.63 8.12
CA CYS A 366 -2.41 -21.16 9.06
C CYS A 366 -2.38 -22.70 9.10
N PHE A 367 -2.28 -23.34 7.93
CA PHE A 367 -2.17 -24.80 7.82
C PHE A 367 -0.84 -25.32 8.37
N LEU A 368 0.27 -24.65 8.12
CA LEU A 368 1.57 -25.01 8.73
C LEU A 368 1.51 -24.93 10.25
N SER A 369 0.94 -23.85 10.80
CA SER A 369 0.77 -23.69 12.25
C SER A 369 -0.12 -24.79 12.84
N LEU A 370 -1.20 -25.18 12.15
CA LEU A 370 -2.05 -26.31 12.53
C LEU A 370 -1.25 -27.61 12.58
N ILE A 371 -0.57 -27.95 11.50
CA ILE A 371 0.23 -29.18 11.35
C ILE A 371 1.31 -29.25 12.43
N GLU A 372 2.01 -28.14 12.68
CA GLU A 372 3.04 -28.04 13.72
C GLU A 372 2.46 -28.38 15.11
N ASN A 373 1.32 -27.79 15.46
CA ASN A 373 0.71 -27.99 16.77
C ASN A 373 0.06 -29.38 16.92
N LEU A 374 -0.48 -29.96 15.85
CA LEU A 374 -0.92 -31.35 15.83
C LEU A 374 0.26 -32.30 16.05
N THR A 375 1.38 -32.06 15.35
CA THR A 375 2.60 -32.89 15.47
C THR A 375 3.20 -32.82 16.87
N LYS A 376 3.15 -31.65 17.52
CA LYS A 376 3.59 -31.49 18.91
C LYS A 376 2.61 -32.05 19.94
N HIS A 377 1.46 -32.60 19.52
CA HIS A 377 0.35 -33.02 20.38
C HIS A 377 -0.14 -31.91 21.33
N MET A 378 0.00 -30.65 20.91
CA MET A 378 -0.43 -29.48 21.70
C MET A 378 -1.93 -29.23 21.60
N ILE A 379 -2.58 -29.77 20.56
CA ILE A 379 -3.99 -29.59 20.25
C ILE A 379 -4.63 -30.90 19.81
N LEU A 380 -5.95 -30.97 19.97
CA LEU A 380 -6.81 -32.01 19.40
C LEU A 380 -7.84 -31.31 18.51
N VAL A 381 -8.04 -31.84 17.31
CA VAL A 381 -8.94 -31.28 16.29
C VAL A 381 -9.88 -32.38 15.83
N ARG A 382 -11.16 -32.07 15.62
CA ARG A 382 -12.14 -33.05 15.12
C ARG A 382 -11.77 -33.58 13.74
N ASP A 383 -12.02 -34.87 13.51
CA ASP A 383 -11.77 -35.54 12.22
C ASP A 383 -12.46 -34.84 11.05
N SER A 384 -13.66 -34.29 11.26
CA SER A 384 -14.38 -33.52 10.24
C SER A 384 -13.57 -32.32 9.74
N VAL A 385 -12.88 -31.61 10.64
CA VAL A 385 -12.06 -30.44 10.28
C VAL A 385 -10.83 -30.88 9.50
N LEU A 386 -10.23 -32.02 9.86
CA LEU A 386 -9.10 -32.59 9.13
C LEU A 386 -9.49 -33.04 7.72
N LEU A 387 -10.69 -33.59 7.55
CA LEU A 387 -11.25 -33.92 6.25
C LEU A 387 -11.51 -32.67 5.41
N ASP A 388 -12.10 -31.62 6.00
CA ASP A 388 -12.30 -30.33 5.33
C ASP A 388 -10.96 -29.72 4.88
N CYS A 389 -9.91 -29.85 5.70
CA CYS A 389 -8.55 -29.44 5.36
C CYS A 389 -8.02 -30.18 4.13
N ILE A 390 -8.17 -31.50 4.09
CA ILE A 390 -7.74 -32.33 2.95
C ILE A 390 -8.50 -31.89 1.69
N GLN A 391 -9.82 -31.74 1.78
CA GLN A 391 -10.65 -31.31 0.66
C GLN A 391 -10.22 -29.93 0.15
N PHE A 392 -9.98 -28.97 1.04
CA PHE A 392 -9.49 -27.65 0.66
C PHE A 392 -8.15 -27.72 -0.10
N LEU A 393 -7.20 -28.52 0.38
CA LEU A 393 -5.90 -28.70 -0.27
C LEU A 393 -6.02 -29.38 -1.63
N GLU A 394 -6.98 -30.28 -1.82
CA GLU A 394 -7.30 -30.88 -3.13
C GLU A 394 -7.85 -29.86 -4.14
N HIS A 395 -8.70 -28.93 -3.68
CA HIS A 395 -9.19 -27.85 -4.53
C HIS A 395 -8.06 -26.89 -4.89
N CYS A 396 -7.21 -26.53 -3.92
CA CYS A 396 -6.02 -25.71 -4.18
C CYS A 396 -5.03 -26.41 -5.13
N GLU A 397 -4.89 -27.73 -5.04
CA GLU A 397 -4.11 -28.53 -5.99
C GLU A 397 -4.68 -28.43 -7.41
N LEU A 398 -6.01 -28.52 -7.56
CA LEU A 398 -6.70 -28.51 -8.85
C LEU A 398 -6.60 -27.15 -9.54
N TYR A 399 -6.85 -26.06 -8.80
CA TYR A 399 -6.94 -24.70 -9.33
C TYR A 399 -5.61 -23.91 -9.26
N GLY A 400 -4.62 -24.39 -8.50
CA GLY A 400 -3.37 -23.69 -8.23
C GLY A 400 -2.23 -23.93 -9.23
N ARG A 401 -2.50 -24.53 -10.39
CA ARG A 401 -1.45 -24.96 -11.34
C ARG A 401 -0.68 -23.79 -11.92
N ASP A 402 -1.39 -22.73 -12.27
CA ASP A 402 -0.84 -21.52 -12.89
C ASP A 402 -0.63 -20.38 -11.87
N VAL A 403 -0.87 -20.65 -10.57
CA VAL A 403 -0.71 -19.67 -9.50
C VAL A 403 0.64 -19.85 -8.84
N LYS A 404 1.51 -18.83 -8.93
CA LYS A 404 2.82 -18.83 -8.25
C LYS A 404 2.65 -18.77 -6.73
N ALA A 405 3.46 -19.55 -6.02
CA ALA A 405 3.43 -19.63 -4.56
C ALA A 405 4.26 -18.52 -3.87
N PHE A 406 5.31 -18.02 -4.54
CA PHE A 406 6.17 -16.92 -4.08
C PHE A 406 6.79 -16.18 -5.28
N ILE A 407 7.33 -14.98 -5.01
CA ILE A 407 8.11 -14.22 -6.01
C ILE A 407 9.52 -14.81 -6.02
N GLU A 408 9.97 -15.29 -7.19
CA GLU A 408 11.36 -15.67 -7.40
C GLU A 408 12.25 -14.43 -7.31
N GLN A 409 13.32 -14.50 -6.52
CA GLN A 409 14.27 -13.40 -6.43
C GLN A 409 15.08 -13.34 -7.73
N PRO A 410 15.13 -12.19 -8.44
CA PRO A 410 15.85 -12.08 -9.72
C PRO A 410 17.35 -12.41 -9.63
N LEU A 411 17.93 -12.34 -8.43
CA LEU A 411 19.35 -12.51 -8.14
C LEU A 411 19.67 -13.83 -7.40
N GLU A 412 18.69 -14.71 -7.16
CA GLU A 412 18.96 -16.00 -6.54
C GLU A 412 19.79 -16.90 -7.46
N ALA A 413 20.94 -17.34 -6.96
CA ALA A 413 21.87 -18.20 -7.71
C ALA A 413 21.27 -19.58 -8.06
N VAL A 414 20.23 -20.01 -7.34
CA VAL A 414 19.55 -21.30 -7.53
C VAL A 414 18.20 -21.05 -8.16
N LYS A 415 18.08 -21.35 -9.47
CA LYS A 415 16.77 -21.37 -10.14
C LYS A 415 15.98 -22.56 -9.64
N ILE A 416 14.97 -22.30 -8.82
CA ILE A 416 14.00 -23.30 -8.38
C ILE A 416 13.26 -23.83 -9.61
N HIS A 417 12.97 -25.14 -9.63
CA HIS A 417 12.25 -25.73 -10.75
C HIS A 417 10.87 -25.07 -10.86
N PRO A 418 10.41 -24.61 -12.04
CA PRO A 418 9.16 -23.84 -12.18
C PRO A 418 7.94 -24.53 -11.57
N GLY A 419 7.88 -25.87 -11.68
CA GLY A 419 6.81 -26.67 -11.06
C GLY A 419 6.79 -26.67 -9.53
N GLN A 420 7.87 -26.29 -8.85
CA GLN A 420 7.95 -26.17 -7.39
C GLN A 420 7.48 -24.81 -6.88
N ASN A 421 7.45 -23.77 -7.73
CA ASN A 421 6.87 -22.47 -7.41
C ASN A 421 5.41 -22.38 -7.86
N THR A 422 4.59 -23.33 -7.39
CA THR A 422 3.15 -23.34 -7.68
C THR A 422 2.37 -23.63 -6.40
N VAL A 423 1.17 -23.06 -6.30
CA VAL A 423 0.22 -23.39 -5.23
C VAL A 423 -0.08 -24.89 -5.25
N THR A 424 -0.19 -25.49 -6.43
CA THR A 424 -0.37 -26.95 -6.59
C THR A 424 0.72 -27.76 -5.89
N TYR A 425 1.98 -27.35 -6.01
CA TYR A 425 3.09 -28.06 -5.36
C TYR A 425 3.03 -27.94 -3.84
N GLU A 426 2.87 -26.73 -3.31
CA GLU A 426 2.79 -26.51 -1.87
C GLU A 426 1.55 -27.18 -1.25
N ALA A 427 0.40 -27.17 -1.94
CA ALA A 427 -0.82 -27.82 -1.48
C ALA A 427 -0.64 -29.35 -1.32
N ARG A 428 0.04 -30.00 -2.28
CA ARG A 428 0.39 -31.42 -2.18
C ARG A 428 1.30 -31.73 -1.00
N LEU A 429 2.28 -30.86 -0.74
CA LEU A 429 3.19 -31.02 0.38
C LEU A 429 2.44 -30.93 1.71
N LEU A 430 1.60 -29.90 1.89
CA LEU A 430 0.78 -29.74 3.09
C LEU A 430 -0.19 -30.92 3.28
N LYS A 431 -0.79 -31.41 2.18
CA LYS A 431 -1.69 -32.56 2.21
C LYS A 431 -0.96 -33.83 2.66
N ALA A 432 0.24 -34.08 2.13
CA ALA A 432 1.05 -35.23 2.52
C ALA A 432 1.40 -35.18 4.01
N LEU A 433 1.84 -34.03 4.52
CA LEU A 433 2.13 -33.84 5.94
C LEU A 433 0.90 -34.10 6.83
N LEU A 434 -0.28 -33.62 6.42
CA LEU A 434 -1.51 -33.83 7.18
C LEU A 434 -1.92 -35.31 7.20
N LEU A 435 -1.81 -36.01 6.06
CA LEU A 435 -2.09 -37.44 5.96
C LEU A 435 -1.12 -38.30 6.79
N GLU A 436 0.15 -37.92 6.89
CA GLU A 436 1.11 -38.60 7.76
C GLU A 436 0.74 -38.48 9.24
N ILE A 437 0.14 -37.36 9.65
CA ILE A 437 -0.33 -37.17 11.03
C ILE A 437 -1.60 -37.97 11.30
N ILE A 438 -2.54 -38.01 10.35
CA ILE A 438 -3.81 -38.74 10.52
C ILE A 438 -3.61 -40.25 10.56
N HIS A 439 -2.63 -40.78 9.82
CA HIS A 439 -2.35 -42.21 9.77
C HIS A 439 -1.34 -42.72 10.81
N LYS A 440 -0.78 -41.83 11.65
CA LYS A 440 0.04 -42.19 12.82
C LYS A 440 -0.85 -42.37 14.04
#